data_AF-A0A7X8WF98-F1
#
_entry.id   AF-A0A7X8WF98-F1
#
_cell.length_a   1.000
_cell.length_b   1.000
_cell.length_c   1.000
_cell.angle_alpha   90.00
_cell.angle_beta   90.00
_cell.angle_gamma   90.00
#
_symmetry.space_group_name_H-M   'P 1'
#
loop_
_entity.id
_entity.type
_entity.pdbx_description
1 polymer ?
#
loop_
_entity_poly.entity_id
_entity_poly.type
_entity_poly.pdbx_seq_one_letter_code
_entity_poly.pdbx_strand_id
1 'polypeptide(L)'
;MSQGKRFFPDRRSFIVSSVVIVLLVLFAVVVTDRNNVRRLNRHLREAEAEKEACYDLIEERFGYAGALVRTIAGQVDTKAVEEVLARWDGDPSIDEASALYTALDEELALLQRKAVEHDSYRAWSPYFERIHALELKLIEVSADYQDRAAYYNAQKSGFPALLVARRHKLEDLLLFDFGPSLKGRP
;
A
#
# COMPACT_ATOMS: atom_id res chain seq x y z
N MET A 1 47.29 -35.73 -36.63
CA MET A 1 46.27 -34.72 -36.96
C MET A 1 45.00 -35.08 -36.21
N SER A 2 44.59 -34.26 -35.25
CA SER A 2 43.40 -34.52 -34.41
C SER A 2 42.14 -34.30 -35.25
N GLN A 3 41.42 -35.38 -35.58
CA GLN A 3 40.05 -35.26 -36.09
C GLN A 3 39.14 -34.86 -34.93
N GLY A 4 38.79 -33.58 -34.86
CA GLY A 4 37.77 -33.11 -33.92
C GLY A 4 36.47 -33.87 -34.14
N LYS A 5 35.98 -34.57 -33.10
CA LYS A 5 34.69 -35.28 -33.14
C LYS A 5 33.60 -34.30 -33.59
N ARG A 6 32.94 -34.60 -34.71
CA ARG A 6 31.75 -33.85 -35.13
C ARG A 6 30.64 -34.11 -34.11
N PHE A 7 30.20 -33.05 -33.42
CA PHE A 7 29.12 -33.12 -32.43
C PHE A 7 27.78 -33.59 -33.05
N PHE A 8 27.59 -33.41 -34.37
CA PHE A 8 26.42 -33.90 -35.09
C PHE A 8 26.84 -34.73 -36.31
N PRO A 9 26.29 -35.94 -36.49
CA PRO A 9 26.68 -36.84 -37.58
C PRO A 9 26.23 -36.32 -38.96
N ASP A 10 25.04 -35.69 -39.07
CA ASP A 10 24.46 -35.21 -40.33
C ASP A 10 23.74 -33.86 -40.20
N ARG A 11 23.58 -33.13 -41.32
CA ARG A 11 22.85 -31.84 -41.37
C ARG A 11 21.41 -31.94 -40.86
N ARG A 12 20.73 -33.07 -41.11
CA ARG A 12 19.37 -33.33 -40.61
C ARG A 12 19.35 -33.38 -39.08
N SER A 13 20.29 -34.09 -38.46
CA SER A 13 20.41 -34.17 -37.01
C SER A 13 20.73 -32.81 -36.37
N PHE A 14 21.58 -32.00 -37.01
CA PHE A 14 21.85 -30.63 -36.57
C PHE A 14 20.58 -29.76 -36.61
N ILE A 15 19.80 -29.84 -37.69
CA ILE A 15 18.53 -29.09 -37.83
C ILE A 15 17.53 -29.53 -36.76
N VAL A 16 17.34 -30.83 -36.58
CA VAL A 16 16.40 -31.38 -35.57
C VAL A 16 16.81 -30.94 -34.17
N SER A 17 18.08 -31.08 -33.78
CA SER A 17 18.56 -30.63 -32.48
C SER A 17 18.41 -29.12 -32.29
N SER A 18 18.71 -28.31 -33.32
CA SER A 18 18.54 -26.86 -33.27
C SER A 18 17.07 -26.46 -33.08
N VAL A 19 16.15 -27.09 -33.81
CA VAL A 19 14.70 -26.85 -33.69
C VAL A 19 14.20 -27.24 -32.30
N VAL A 20 14.64 -28.38 -31.76
CA VAL A 20 14.29 -28.80 -30.39
C VAL A 20 14.80 -27.79 -29.36
N ILE A 21 16.05 -27.31 -29.49
CA ILE A 21 16.60 -26.28 -28.60
C ILE A 21 15.76 -25.00 -28.68
N VAL A 22 15.42 -24.53 -29.87
CA VAL A 22 14.58 -23.33 -30.05
C VAL A 22 13.20 -23.52 -29.41
N LEU A 23 12.55 -24.67 -29.61
CA LEU A 23 11.26 -24.96 -28.99
C LEU A 23 11.34 -25.02 -27.46
N LEU A 24 12.39 -25.61 -26.90
CA LEU A 24 12.62 -25.65 -25.45
C LEU A 24 12.85 -24.25 -24.88
N VAL A 25 13.61 -23.39 -25.58
CA VAL A 25 13.83 -22.00 -25.18
C VAL A 25 12.51 -21.21 -25.22
N LEU A 26 11.73 -21.33 -26.30
CA LEU A 26 10.42 -20.68 -26.41
C LEU A 26 9.47 -21.15 -25.30
N PHE A 27 9.42 -22.45 -25.03
CA PHE A 27 8.61 -23.00 -23.96
C PHE A 27 9.05 -22.49 -22.59
N ALA A 28 10.36 -22.48 -22.31
CA ALA A 28 10.92 -21.98 -21.06
C ALA A 28 10.58 -20.49 -20.85
N VAL A 29 10.64 -19.67 -21.90
CA VAL A 29 10.23 -18.27 -21.86
C VAL A 29 8.74 -18.15 -21.53
N VAL A 30 7.86 -18.88 -22.24
CA VAL A 30 6.40 -18.81 -22.02
C VAL A 30 6.01 -19.26 -20.61
N VAL A 31 6.61 -20.34 -20.10
CA VAL A 31 6.33 -20.84 -18.74
C VAL A 31 6.80 -19.85 -17.69
N THR A 32 8.02 -19.32 -17.83
CA THR A 32 8.59 -18.33 -16.90
C THR A 32 7.75 -17.06 -16.88
N ASP A 33 7.33 -16.60 -18.05
CA ASP A 33 6.49 -15.42 -18.24
C ASP A 33 5.14 -15.55 -17.54
N ARG A 34 4.39 -16.64 -17.80
CA ARG A 34 3.11 -16.91 -17.14
C ARG A 34 3.25 -17.02 -15.62
N ASN A 35 4.32 -17.66 -15.14
CA ASN A 35 4.57 -17.80 -13.72
C ASN A 35 4.83 -16.43 -13.07
N ASN A 36 5.65 -15.59 -13.70
CA ASN A 36 5.95 -14.25 -13.21
C ASN A 36 4.72 -13.34 -13.19
N VAL A 37 3.88 -13.37 -14.24
CA VAL A 37 2.62 -12.61 -14.27
C VAL A 37 1.72 -13.02 -13.10
N ARG A 38 1.50 -14.33 -12.93
CA ARG A 38 0.63 -14.85 -11.85
C ARG A 38 1.16 -14.46 -10.48
N ARG A 39 2.47 -14.57 -10.27
CA ARG A 39 3.12 -14.23 -9.00
C ARG A 39 3.03 -12.74 -8.71
N LEU A 40 3.37 -11.88 -9.66
CA LEU A 40 3.28 -10.42 -9.49
C LEU A 40 1.85 -9.96 -9.24
N ASN A 41 0.87 -10.47 -9.99
CA ASN A 41 -0.53 -10.14 -9.77
C ASN A 41 -1.05 -10.63 -8.42
N ARG A 42 -0.54 -11.76 -7.90
CA ARG A 42 -0.89 -12.21 -6.56
C ARG A 42 -0.37 -11.23 -5.50
N HIS A 43 0.90 -10.83 -5.58
CA HIS A 43 1.47 -9.87 -4.63
C HIS A 43 0.83 -8.48 -4.74
N LEU A 44 0.47 -8.06 -5.95
CA LEU A 44 -0.29 -6.83 -6.16
C LEU A 44 -1.64 -6.89 -5.43
N ARG A 45 -2.42 -7.95 -5.62
CA ARG A 45 -3.73 -8.12 -4.94
C ARG A 45 -3.61 -8.20 -3.42
N GLU A 46 -2.58 -8.89 -2.94
CA GLU A 46 -2.29 -8.97 -1.50
C GLU A 46 -2.00 -7.58 -0.93
N ALA A 47 -1.21 -6.75 -1.63
CA ALA A 47 -0.95 -5.39 -1.20
C ALA A 47 -2.17 -4.46 -1.36
N GLU A 48 -2.95 -4.61 -2.43
CA GLU A 48 -4.19 -3.84 -2.65
C GLU A 48 -5.23 -4.09 -1.56
N ALA A 49 -5.36 -5.33 -1.08
CA ALA A 49 -6.27 -5.66 0.02
C ALA A 49 -5.87 -4.95 1.33
N GLU A 50 -4.58 -4.95 1.69
CA GLU A 50 -4.12 -4.21 2.87
C GLU A 50 -4.24 -2.69 2.69
N LYS A 51 -4.05 -2.20 1.45
CA LYS A 51 -4.26 -0.79 1.11
C LYS A 51 -5.71 -0.38 1.37
N GLU A 52 -6.67 -1.17 0.91
CA GLU A 52 -8.10 -0.95 1.13
C GLU A 52 -8.43 -0.95 2.62
N ALA A 53 -7.88 -1.90 3.39
CA ALA A 53 -8.03 -1.92 4.84
C ALA A 53 -7.46 -0.67 5.53
N CYS A 54 -6.36 -0.09 5.03
CA CYS A 54 -5.87 1.21 5.52
C CYS A 54 -6.88 2.32 5.25
N TYR A 55 -7.44 2.39 4.05
CA TYR A 55 -8.44 3.40 3.70
C TYR A 55 -9.70 3.29 4.57
N ASP A 56 -10.20 2.08 4.80
CA ASP A 56 -11.36 1.84 5.68
C ASP A 56 -11.12 2.39 7.10
N LEU A 57 -9.92 2.16 7.65
CA LEU A 57 -9.55 2.66 8.98
C LEU A 57 -9.41 4.18 9.01
N ILE A 58 -8.83 4.79 7.97
CA ILE A 58 -8.72 6.25 7.84
C ILE A 58 -10.13 6.85 7.73
N GLU A 59 -11.00 6.29 6.89
CA GLU A 59 -12.38 6.77 6.73
C GLU A 59 -13.16 6.67 8.04
N GLU A 60 -13.04 5.55 8.76
CA GLU A 60 -13.67 5.38 10.08
C GLU A 60 -13.16 6.45 11.06
N ARG A 61 -11.86 6.76 11.05
CA ARG A 61 -11.25 7.81 11.88
C ARG A 61 -11.81 9.19 11.55
N PHE A 62 -11.91 9.53 10.27
CA PHE A 62 -12.54 10.79 9.81
C PHE A 62 -14.01 10.86 10.24
N GLY A 63 -14.74 9.74 10.17
CA GLY A 63 -16.12 9.62 10.64
C GLY A 63 -16.28 9.92 12.13
N TYR A 64 -15.43 9.34 12.98
CA TYR A 64 -15.43 9.61 14.43
C TYR A 64 -15.00 11.04 14.76
N ALA A 65 -14.01 11.59 14.06
CA ALA A 65 -13.61 12.99 14.22
C ALA A 65 -14.76 13.94 13.84
N GLY A 66 -15.50 13.66 12.77
CA GLY A 66 -16.70 14.43 12.41
C GLY A 66 -17.82 14.30 13.44
N ALA A 67 -18.02 13.12 14.04
CA ALA A 67 -18.98 12.94 15.13
C ALA A 67 -18.58 13.70 16.41
N LEU A 68 -17.29 13.70 16.74
CA LEU A 68 -16.72 14.48 17.83
C LEU A 68 -16.97 15.97 17.65
N VAL A 69 -16.63 16.51 16.47
CA VAL A 69 -16.86 17.92 16.12
C VAL A 69 -18.33 18.29 16.30
N ARG A 70 -19.27 17.50 15.78
CA ARG A 70 -20.72 17.75 15.95
C ARG A 70 -21.16 17.73 17.42
N THR A 71 -20.51 16.92 18.25
CA THR A 71 -20.83 16.79 19.68
C THR A 71 -20.29 17.97 20.50
N ILE A 72 -19.14 18.50 20.12
CA ILE A 72 -18.45 19.61 20.82
C ILE A 72 -18.86 20.99 20.26
N ALA A 73 -19.55 21.03 19.13
CA ALA A 73 -19.91 22.25 18.41
C ALA A 73 -20.48 23.35 19.35
N GLY A 74 -19.84 24.52 19.32
CA GLY A 74 -20.22 25.68 20.14
C GLY A 74 -19.66 25.70 21.57
N GLN A 75 -18.95 24.65 21.99
CA GLN A 75 -18.30 24.56 23.31
C GLN A 75 -16.79 24.75 23.21
N VAL A 76 -16.16 24.24 22.15
CA VAL A 76 -14.73 24.41 21.85
C VAL A 76 -14.60 24.78 20.37
N ASP A 77 -13.55 25.52 20.02
CA ASP A 77 -13.23 25.86 18.63
C ASP A 77 -12.76 24.62 17.85
N THR A 78 -13.58 24.19 16.88
CA THR A 78 -13.40 22.99 16.04
C THR A 78 -13.06 23.32 14.58
N LYS A 79 -12.92 24.60 14.21
CA LYS A 79 -12.82 25.03 12.80
C LYS A 79 -11.69 24.35 12.02
N ALA A 80 -10.51 24.24 12.61
CA ALA A 80 -9.36 23.64 11.93
C ALA A 80 -9.59 22.15 11.64
N VAL A 81 -10.24 21.42 12.56
CA VAL A 81 -10.64 20.02 12.32
C VAL A 81 -11.69 19.94 11.22
N GLU A 82 -12.69 20.82 11.22
CA GLU A 82 -13.72 20.89 10.18
C GLU A 82 -13.13 21.14 8.79
N GLU A 83 -12.14 22.02 8.68
CA GLU A 83 -11.45 22.32 7.42
C GLU A 83 -10.72 21.09 6.86
N VAL A 84 -10.07 20.30 7.72
CA VAL A 84 -9.42 19.05 7.30
C VAL A 84 -10.45 18.01 6.89
N LEU A 85 -11.52 17.84 7.68
CA LEU A 85 -12.60 16.90 7.38
C LEU A 85 -13.29 17.21 6.05
N ALA A 86 -13.48 18.50 5.72
CA ALA A 86 -14.12 18.93 4.48
C ALA A 86 -13.30 18.61 3.22
N ARG A 87 -11.99 18.37 3.37
CA ARG A 87 -11.08 18.01 2.27
C ARG A 87 -11.05 16.51 1.99
N TRP A 88 -11.65 15.68 2.85
CA TRP A 88 -11.75 14.25 2.62
C TRP A 88 -12.89 13.97 1.62
N ASP A 89 -12.54 13.51 0.42
CA ASP A 89 -13.47 13.32 -0.70
C ASP A 89 -13.81 11.84 -0.98
N GLY A 90 -13.34 10.92 -0.15
CA GLY A 90 -13.70 9.49 -0.19
C GLY A 90 -12.93 8.64 -1.21
N ASP A 91 -12.15 9.25 -2.12
CA ASP A 91 -11.23 8.54 -3.01
C ASP A 91 -9.87 9.27 -3.16
N PRO A 92 -9.21 9.67 -2.05
CA PRO A 92 -7.96 10.41 -2.16
C PRO A 92 -6.81 9.49 -2.58
N SER A 93 -5.86 10.03 -3.35
CA SER A 93 -4.59 9.34 -3.62
C SER A 93 -3.84 9.03 -2.31
N ILE A 94 -2.90 8.08 -2.33
CA ILE A 94 -2.12 7.71 -1.11
C ILE A 94 -1.44 8.94 -0.49
N ASP A 95 -0.83 9.80 -1.32
CA ASP A 95 -0.15 11.01 -0.85
C ASP A 95 -1.13 11.99 -0.20
N GLU A 96 -2.31 12.18 -0.80
CA GLU A 96 -3.37 13.02 -0.24
C GLU A 96 -3.93 12.45 1.05
N ALA A 97 -4.19 11.14 1.09
CA ALA A 97 -4.68 10.44 2.28
C ALA A 97 -3.67 10.56 3.44
N SER A 98 -2.38 10.39 3.16
CA SER A 98 -1.29 10.58 4.11
C SER A 98 -1.21 12.00 4.65
N ALA A 99 -1.29 13.00 3.77
CA ALA A 99 -1.27 14.41 4.18
C ALA A 99 -2.50 14.79 5.02
N LEU A 100 -3.70 14.37 4.60
CA LEU A 100 -4.94 14.62 5.33
C LEU A 100 -4.97 13.90 6.68
N TYR A 101 -4.48 12.66 6.74
CA TYR A 101 -4.36 11.93 7.99
C TYR A 101 -3.48 12.66 9.01
N THR A 102 -2.30 13.10 8.56
CA THR A 102 -1.34 13.82 9.41
C THR A 102 -1.91 15.14 9.90
N ALA A 103 -2.52 15.92 8.99
CA ALA A 103 -3.19 17.17 9.35
C ALA A 103 -4.32 16.94 10.37
N LEU A 104 -5.12 15.89 10.18
CA LEU A 104 -6.19 15.55 11.12
C LEU A 104 -5.61 15.16 12.49
N ASP A 105 -4.50 14.43 12.54
CA ASP A 105 -3.87 14.05 13.81
C ASP A 105 -3.38 15.26 14.61
N GLU A 106 -2.71 16.21 13.94
CA GLU A 106 -2.21 17.43 14.54
C GLU A 106 -3.36 18.26 15.14
N GLU A 107 -4.42 18.47 14.36
CA GLU A 107 -5.57 19.25 14.81
C GLU A 107 -6.36 18.55 15.92
N LEU A 108 -6.50 17.22 15.87
CA LEU A 108 -7.10 16.45 16.96
C LEU A 108 -6.26 16.50 18.23
N ALA A 109 -4.93 16.53 18.13
CA ALA A 109 -4.05 16.72 19.29
C ALA A 109 -4.29 18.07 19.98
N LEU A 110 -4.39 19.13 19.18
CA LEU A 110 -4.67 20.47 19.66
C LEU A 110 -6.07 20.57 20.28
N LEU A 111 -7.07 19.96 19.62
CA LEU A 111 -8.43 19.90 20.13
C LEU A 111 -8.49 19.15 21.46
N GLN A 112 -7.82 18.00 21.56
CA GLN A 112 -7.80 17.19 22.80
C GLN A 112 -7.24 17.99 23.98
N ARG A 113 -6.13 18.74 23.78
CA ARG A 113 -5.55 19.58 24.84
C ARG A 113 -6.54 20.62 25.35
N LYS A 114 -7.27 21.29 24.45
CA LYS A 114 -8.32 22.25 24.82
C LYS A 114 -9.51 21.57 25.49
N ALA A 115 -9.87 20.39 25.01
CA ALA A 115 -11.04 19.65 25.44
C ALA A 115 -10.92 19.11 26.87
N VAL A 116 -9.72 18.65 27.28
CA VAL A 116 -9.45 18.09 28.62
C VAL A 116 -9.72 19.09 29.74
N GLU A 117 -9.57 20.39 29.47
CA GLU A 117 -9.79 21.45 30.44
C GLU A 117 -11.28 21.78 30.66
N HIS A 118 -12.18 21.21 29.85
CA HIS A 118 -13.60 21.51 29.88
C HIS A 118 -14.38 20.54 30.79
N ASP A 119 -15.36 21.03 31.54
CA ASP A 119 -16.17 20.24 32.47
C ASP A 119 -16.92 19.07 31.81
N SER A 120 -17.22 19.21 30.51
CA SER A 120 -17.91 18.19 29.71
C SER A 120 -16.97 17.16 29.06
N TYR A 121 -15.65 17.21 29.31
CA TYR A 121 -14.66 16.33 28.67
C TYR A 121 -15.01 14.85 28.77
N ARG A 122 -15.59 14.42 29.91
CA ARG A 122 -16.00 13.03 30.14
C ARG A 122 -17.01 12.52 29.12
N ALA A 123 -17.84 13.39 28.55
CA ALA A 123 -18.78 13.03 27.50
C ALA A 123 -18.11 12.87 26.12
N TRP A 124 -16.92 13.46 25.95
CA TRP A 124 -16.19 13.48 24.69
C TRP A 124 -15.03 12.48 24.65
N SER A 125 -14.48 12.10 25.81
CA SER A 125 -13.36 11.17 25.93
C SER A 125 -13.55 9.86 25.14
N PRO A 126 -14.76 9.25 25.07
CA PRO A 126 -14.95 8.02 24.30
C PRO A 126 -14.64 8.17 22.80
N TYR A 127 -14.83 9.36 22.23
CA TYR A 127 -14.50 9.62 20.83
C TYR A 127 -12.98 9.69 20.62
N PHE A 128 -12.26 10.37 21.51
CA PHE A 128 -10.79 10.41 21.47
C PHE A 128 -10.19 9.01 21.66
N GLU A 129 -10.73 8.22 22.59
CA GLU A 129 -10.33 6.83 22.79
C GLU A 129 -10.57 5.99 21.54
N ARG A 130 -11.72 6.16 20.87
CA ARG A 130 -12.03 5.42 19.64
C ARG A 130 -11.13 5.83 18.48
N ILE A 131 -10.87 7.12 18.31
CA ILE A 131 -9.93 7.64 17.31
C ILE A 131 -8.52 7.06 17.54
N HIS A 132 -8.07 7.01 18.80
CA HIS A 132 -6.77 6.43 19.14
C HIS A 132 -6.73 4.91 18.92
N ALA A 133 -7.81 4.20 19.22
CA ALA A 133 -7.89 2.76 18.92
C ALA A 133 -7.81 2.48 17.41
N LEU A 134 -8.34 3.37 16.56
CA LEU A 134 -8.21 3.27 15.11
C LEU A 134 -6.79 3.56 14.63
N GLU A 135 -6.12 4.56 15.21
CA GLU A 135 -4.70 4.84 14.98
C GLU A 135 -3.85 3.60 15.27
N LEU A 136 -4.01 2.96 16.42
CA LEU A 136 -3.24 1.76 16.78
C LEU A 136 -3.43 0.62 15.77
N LYS A 137 -4.65 0.41 15.27
CA LYS A 137 -4.92 -0.58 14.22
C LYS A 137 -4.30 -0.18 12.88
N LEU A 138 -4.35 1.10 12.55
CA LEU A 138 -3.75 1.61 11.32
C LEU A 138 -2.23 1.42 11.32
N ILE A 139 -1.55 1.52 12.47
CA ILE A 139 -0.12 1.19 12.58
C ILE A 139 0.16 -0.24 12.10
N GLU A 140 -0.62 -1.21 12.57
CA GLU A 140 -0.44 -2.63 12.22
C GLU A 140 -0.73 -2.87 10.73
N VAL A 141 -1.89 -2.43 10.25
CA VAL A 141 -2.31 -2.66 8.85
C VAL A 141 -1.42 -1.91 7.85
N SER A 142 -0.99 -0.69 8.19
CA SER A 142 -0.10 0.08 7.31
C SER A 142 1.32 -0.48 7.26
N ALA A 143 1.81 -1.12 8.32
CA ALA A 143 3.06 -1.87 8.29
C ALA A 143 2.96 -3.07 7.34
N ASP A 144 1.88 -3.85 7.43
CA ASP A 144 1.63 -4.98 6.52
C ASP A 144 1.52 -4.53 5.07
N TYR A 145 0.82 -3.42 4.80
CA TYR A 145 0.77 -2.83 3.46
C TYR A 145 2.15 -2.43 2.96
N GLN A 146 2.93 -1.70 3.77
CA GLN A 146 4.25 -1.21 3.37
C GLN A 146 5.21 -2.36 3.07
N ASP A 147 5.20 -3.41 3.88
CA ASP A 147 6.03 -4.60 3.67
C ASP A 147 5.65 -5.32 2.37
N ARG A 148 4.35 -5.51 2.10
CA ARG A 148 3.86 -6.15 0.88
C ARG A 148 4.13 -5.29 -0.36
N ALA A 149 3.93 -3.98 -0.28
CA ALA A 149 4.17 -3.05 -1.36
C ALA A 149 5.67 -2.98 -1.70
N ALA A 150 6.54 -2.88 -0.70
CA ALA A 150 7.99 -2.93 -0.87
C ALA A 150 8.44 -4.26 -1.47
N TYR A 151 7.90 -5.38 -0.99
CA TYR A 151 8.19 -6.71 -1.54
C TYR A 151 7.76 -6.82 -3.01
N TYR A 152 6.56 -6.35 -3.35
CA TYR A 152 6.07 -6.33 -4.73
C TYR A 152 6.98 -5.47 -5.63
N ASN A 153 7.30 -4.24 -5.23
CA ASN A 153 8.17 -3.33 -5.97
C ASN A 153 9.56 -3.96 -6.20
N ALA A 154 10.12 -4.61 -5.16
CA ALA A 154 11.38 -5.35 -5.26
C ALA A 154 11.29 -6.53 -6.25
N GLN A 155 10.27 -7.39 -6.13
CA GLN A 155 10.07 -8.52 -7.05
C GLN A 155 9.90 -8.08 -8.50
N LYS A 156 9.24 -6.94 -8.71
CA LYS A 156 9.00 -6.36 -10.04
C LYS A 156 10.29 -5.89 -10.70
N SER A 157 11.25 -5.37 -9.91
CA SER A 157 12.52 -4.84 -10.41
C SER A 157 13.50 -5.92 -10.94
N GLY A 158 13.33 -7.18 -10.54
CA GLY A 158 14.25 -8.27 -10.91
C GLY A 158 14.08 -8.79 -12.35
N PHE A 159 15.15 -9.24 -12.99
CA PHE A 159 15.06 -9.96 -14.28
C PHE A 159 14.64 -11.43 -14.04
N PRO A 160 13.72 -12.01 -14.84
CA PRO A 160 13.02 -11.47 -16.01
C PRO A 160 11.67 -10.78 -15.70
N ALA A 161 11.28 -10.65 -14.43
CA ALA A 161 10.02 -10.04 -14.00
C ALA A 161 9.84 -8.58 -14.47
N LEU A 162 10.92 -7.81 -14.57
CA LEU A 162 10.92 -6.44 -15.09
C LEU A 162 10.35 -6.34 -16.52
N LEU A 163 10.68 -7.28 -17.40
CA LEU A 163 10.16 -7.30 -18.77
C LEU A 163 8.65 -7.55 -18.80
N VAL A 164 8.21 -8.45 -17.94
CA VAL A 164 6.79 -8.79 -17.74
C VAL A 164 6.04 -7.57 -17.21
N ALA A 165 6.57 -6.93 -16.16
CA ALA A 165 5.98 -5.76 -15.54
C ALA A 165 5.80 -4.61 -16.54
N ARG A 166 6.83 -4.31 -17.34
CA ARG A 166 6.74 -3.28 -18.39
C ARG A 166 5.70 -3.63 -19.45
N ARG A 167 5.65 -4.89 -19.90
CA ARG A 167 4.68 -5.33 -20.92
C ARG A 167 3.24 -5.24 -20.42
N HIS A 168 3.02 -5.49 -19.13
CA HIS A 168 1.70 -5.46 -18.50
C HIS A 168 1.36 -4.14 -17.80
N LYS A 169 2.22 -3.11 -17.92
CA LYS A 169 2.03 -1.80 -17.27
C LYS A 169 1.82 -1.89 -15.75
N LEU A 170 2.57 -2.77 -15.11
CA LEU A 170 2.54 -2.92 -13.66
C LEU A 170 3.35 -1.78 -13.02
N GLU A 171 2.64 -0.83 -12.41
CA GLU A 171 3.22 0.35 -11.75
C GLU A 171 3.77 0.01 -10.36
N ASP A 172 4.60 0.90 -9.81
CA ASP A 172 5.09 0.76 -8.43
C ASP A 172 3.96 1.16 -7.48
N LEU A 173 3.81 0.44 -6.39
CA LEU A 173 2.89 0.81 -5.34
C LEU A 173 3.51 1.94 -4.52
N LEU A 174 2.75 3.03 -4.35
CA LEU A 174 3.10 4.13 -3.45
C LEU A 174 2.96 3.67 -2.00
N LEU A 175 3.74 4.26 -1.10
CA LEU A 175 3.71 3.95 0.32
C LEU A 175 3.03 5.11 1.05
N PHE A 176 2.24 4.79 2.07
CA PHE A 176 1.71 5.83 2.94
C PHE A 176 2.85 6.51 3.70
N ASP A 177 2.83 7.84 3.75
CA ASP A 177 3.70 8.65 4.61
C ASP A 177 2.88 9.28 5.74
N PHE A 178 2.73 8.53 6.83
CA PHE A 178 2.09 9.05 8.03
C PHE A 178 3.10 9.80 8.94
N GLY A 179 4.38 9.89 8.58
CA GLY A 179 5.40 10.57 9.37
C GLY A 179 5.43 10.15 10.86
N PRO A 180 5.61 11.10 11.81
CA PRO A 180 5.59 10.82 13.24
C PRO A 180 4.18 10.56 13.81
N SER A 181 3.10 10.79 13.04
CA SER A 181 1.71 10.69 13.56
C SER A 181 1.31 9.26 13.95
N LEU A 182 2.04 8.23 13.50
CA LEU A 182 1.88 6.84 13.92
C LEU A 182 2.88 6.40 15.00
N LYS A 183 3.81 7.26 15.43
CA LYS A 183 4.64 6.96 16.59
C LYS A 183 3.81 7.23 17.82
N GLY A 184 3.15 6.16 18.31
CA GLY A 184 2.30 6.17 19.49
C GLY A 184 2.77 7.19 20.53
N ARG A 185 1.88 8.12 20.87
CA ARG A 185 2.13 9.10 21.94
C ARG A 185 2.50 8.33 23.22
N PRO A 186 3.45 8.83 24.03
CA PRO A 186 3.97 8.13 25.19
C PRO A 186 2.88 7.68 26.17
#